data_AF-K7L7Q1-F1
#
_entry.id   AF-K7L7Q1-F1
#
_cell.length_a   1.000
_cell.length_b   1.000
_cell.length_c   1.000
_cell.angle_alpha   90.00
_cell.angle_beta   90.00
_cell.angle_gamma   90.00
#
_symmetry.space_group_name_H-M   'P 1'
#
loop_
_entity.id
_entity.type
_entity.pdbx_description
1 polymer ?
#
loop_
_entity_poly.entity_id
_entity_poly.type
_entity_poly.pdbx_seq_one_letter_code
_entity_poly.pdbx_strand_id
1 'polypeptide(L)'
;MFFFKWFHLFITFHVLAATPIFSLTDSSNQVSTNFLDNAKKPEVFYWMVKIRRRIHENPELRYEEFETSKLIREELDKLGIPYKYPVAVTGVIGYIGTGNSPSVALRADMGALPIQEKVEWEHKCKIPEKMHACGHDAHVTMLLGAAKILKQHENEIQVLLFILYFFYLHFISV
;
A
#
# COMPACT_ATOMS: atom_id res chain seq x y z
N MET A 1 -56.33 -60.58 28.79
CA MET A 1 -56.02 -60.10 30.14
C MET A 1 -54.51 -60.25 30.32
N PHE A 2 -53.72 -59.36 29.73
CA PHE A 2 -53.17 -58.13 30.32
C PHE A 2 -51.92 -58.40 31.19
N PHE A 3 -50.86 -57.62 30.89
CA PHE A 3 -49.71 -57.19 31.72
C PHE A 3 -48.28 -57.70 31.43
N PHE A 4 -47.52 -56.80 30.78
CA PHE A 4 -46.14 -56.34 31.11
C PHE A 4 -45.00 -57.36 30.93
N LYS A 5 -43.80 -57.04 30.40
CA LYS A 5 -43.05 -55.78 30.24
C LYS A 5 -41.88 -56.12 29.27
N TRP A 6 -41.76 -55.44 28.14
CA TRP A 6 -40.77 -54.39 27.92
C TRP A 6 -39.30 -54.84 28.05
N PHE A 7 -38.69 -55.28 26.94
CA PHE A 7 -37.35 -54.81 26.61
C PHE A 7 -37.19 -54.70 25.10
N HIS A 8 -36.82 -53.50 24.67
CA HIS A 8 -36.84 -53.05 23.30
C HIS A 8 -35.80 -53.76 22.43
N LEU A 9 -36.30 -54.18 21.28
CA LEU A 9 -35.63 -54.52 20.04
C LEU A 9 -34.70 -53.37 19.61
N PHE A 10 -33.40 -53.45 19.93
CA PHE A 10 -32.36 -52.62 19.30
C PHE A 10 -31.86 -53.36 18.05
N ILE A 11 -32.63 -53.28 16.98
CA ILE A 11 -32.14 -53.51 15.62
C ILE A 11 -32.56 -52.28 14.84
N THR A 12 -31.60 -51.52 14.32
CA THR A 12 -31.49 -51.18 12.89
C THR A 12 -30.49 -50.05 12.67
N PHE A 13 -29.47 -50.38 11.87
CA PHE A 13 -28.98 -49.57 10.76
C PHE A 13 -28.27 -48.24 11.08
N HIS A 14 -26.93 -48.30 11.12
CA HIS A 14 -26.07 -47.16 10.82
C HIS A 14 -26.34 -46.69 9.38
N VAL A 15 -27.22 -45.70 9.23
CA VAL A 15 -27.38 -44.93 7.99
C VAL A 15 -26.40 -43.78 8.01
N LEU A 16 -25.48 -43.80 7.02
CA LEU A 16 -24.72 -42.65 6.53
C LEU A 16 -25.63 -41.41 6.46
N ALA A 17 -25.50 -40.49 7.41
CA ALA A 17 -25.89 -39.11 7.22
C ALA A 17 -24.61 -38.33 6.91
N ALA A 18 -24.18 -38.38 5.65
CA ALA A 18 -23.23 -37.42 5.12
C ALA A 18 -23.90 -36.04 5.24
N THR A 19 -23.50 -35.27 6.24
CA THR A 19 -23.82 -33.85 6.31
C THR A 19 -23.33 -33.20 5.01
N PRO A 20 -24.15 -32.43 4.30
CA PRO A 20 -23.62 -31.65 3.20
C PRO A 20 -22.65 -30.66 3.85
N ILE A 21 -21.36 -30.89 3.63
CA ILE A 21 -20.35 -29.86 3.76
C ILE A 21 -20.92 -28.72 2.91
N PHE A 22 -21.33 -27.65 3.59
CA PHE A 22 -21.70 -26.40 2.97
C PHE A 22 -20.53 -26.05 2.07
N SER A 23 -20.71 -26.28 0.77
CA SER A 23 -19.73 -25.96 -0.25
C SER A 23 -19.45 -24.48 -0.07
N LEU A 24 -18.23 -24.16 0.37
CA LEU A 24 -17.69 -22.82 0.36
C LEU A 24 -17.73 -22.42 -1.11
N THR A 25 -18.85 -21.81 -1.49
CA THR A 25 -19.01 -21.14 -2.76
C THR A 25 -17.93 -20.07 -2.74
N ASP A 26 -16.98 -20.32 -3.62
CA ASP A 26 -15.80 -19.56 -3.93
C ASP A 26 -16.11 -18.06 -3.97
N SER A 27 -15.97 -17.39 -2.83
CA SER A 27 -16.14 -15.94 -2.66
C SER A 27 -14.90 -15.17 -3.11
N SER A 28 -13.92 -15.85 -3.72
CA SER A 28 -12.72 -15.21 -4.28
C SER A 28 -12.99 -14.38 -5.54
N ASN A 29 -14.16 -14.50 -6.15
CA ASN A 29 -14.48 -13.83 -7.42
C ASN A 29 -15.24 -12.49 -7.30
N GLN A 30 -15.31 -11.88 -6.11
CA GLN A 30 -15.95 -10.55 -5.95
C GLN A 30 -15.03 -9.45 -5.41
N VAL A 31 -13.73 -9.73 -5.23
CA VAL A 31 -12.68 -8.70 -5.09
C VAL A 31 -11.91 -8.62 -6.40
N SER A 32 -12.61 -8.35 -7.51
CA SER A 32 -11.99 -8.02 -8.80
C SER A 32 -12.25 -6.58 -9.17
N THR A 33 -12.12 -5.67 -8.20
CA THR A 33 -11.66 -4.32 -8.53
C THR A 33 -10.25 -4.49 -9.07
N ASN A 34 -10.11 -4.44 -10.40
CA ASN A 34 -8.81 -4.66 -11.02
C ASN A 34 -7.89 -3.45 -10.74
N PHE A 35 -7.24 -3.47 -9.57
CA PHE A 35 -6.28 -2.46 -9.12
C PHE A 35 -5.19 -2.23 -10.17
N LEU A 36 -4.80 -3.28 -10.89
CA LEU A 36 -3.83 -3.18 -11.98
C LEU A 36 -4.38 -2.36 -13.16
N ASP A 37 -5.63 -2.57 -13.54
CA ASP A 37 -6.26 -1.77 -14.60
C ASP A 37 -6.41 -0.32 -14.17
N ASN A 38 -6.84 -0.06 -12.93
CA ASN A 38 -6.91 1.29 -12.36
C ASN A 38 -5.53 1.98 -12.35
N ALA A 39 -4.46 1.27 -11.99
CA ALA A 39 -3.10 1.79 -12.02
C ALA A 39 -2.59 2.08 -13.44
N LYS A 40 -3.05 1.31 -14.42
CA LYS A 40 -2.70 1.46 -15.85
C LYS A 40 -3.53 2.51 -16.57
N LYS A 41 -4.63 3.00 -15.98
CA LYS A 41 -5.43 4.06 -16.61
C LYS A 41 -4.53 5.26 -16.96
N PRO A 42 -4.63 5.82 -18.17
CA PRO A 42 -3.71 6.86 -18.65
C PRO A 42 -3.55 8.03 -17.67
N GLU A 43 -4.62 8.47 -17.03
CA GLU A 43 -4.61 9.57 -16.07
C GLU A 43 -3.80 9.25 -14.80
N VAL A 44 -3.82 8.02 -14.32
CA VAL A 44 -3.02 7.58 -13.16
C VAL A 44 -1.57 7.36 -13.59
N PHE A 45 -1.37 6.65 -14.70
CA PHE A 45 -0.03 6.33 -15.21
C PHE A 45 0.77 7.59 -15.55
N TYR A 46 0.22 8.52 -16.36
CA TYR A 46 0.95 9.73 -16.74
C TYR A 46 1.17 10.70 -15.57
N TRP A 47 0.24 10.73 -14.60
CA TRP A 47 0.44 11.47 -13.36
C TRP A 47 1.61 10.89 -12.54
N MET A 48 1.70 9.56 -12.40
CA MET A 48 2.84 8.90 -11.76
C MET A 48 4.15 9.19 -12.50
N VAL A 49 4.17 9.06 -13.83
CA VAL A 49 5.36 9.36 -14.65
C VAL A 49 5.83 10.80 -14.42
N LYS A 50 4.91 11.77 -14.35
CA LYS A 50 5.22 13.18 -14.09
C LYS A 50 5.85 13.37 -12.70
N ILE A 51 5.29 12.75 -11.66
CA ILE A 51 5.84 12.81 -10.30
C ILE A 51 7.25 12.22 -10.27
N ARG A 52 7.42 11.01 -10.81
CA ARG A 52 8.73 10.33 -10.85
C ARG A 52 9.78 11.20 -11.52
N ARG A 53 9.47 11.78 -12.67
CA ARG A 53 10.39 12.66 -13.41
C ARG A 53 10.73 13.92 -12.62
N ARG A 54 9.74 14.54 -11.96
CA ARG A 54 9.98 15.73 -11.13
C ARG A 54 10.93 15.45 -9.96
N ILE A 55 10.79 14.30 -9.30
CA ILE A 55 11.69 13.87 -8.22
C ILE A 55 13.07 13.53 -8.80
N HIS A 56 13.12 12.79 -9.92
CA HIS A 56 14.37 12.40 -10.57
C HIS A 56 15.23 13.59 -11.01
N GLU A 57 14.60 14.63 -11.56
CA GLU A 57 15.29 15.84 -12.02
C GLU A 57 15.86 16.69 -10.87
N ASN A 58 15.32 16.55 -9.64
CA ASN A 58 15.69 17.36 -8.47
C ASN A 58 16.01 16.46 -7.26
N PRO A 59 17.05 15.60 -7.35
CA PRO A 59 17.38 14.66 -6.29
C PRO A 59 17.94 15.39 -5.06
N GLU A 60 17.44 15.02 -3.89
CA GLU A 60 17.86 15.56 -2.60
C GLU A 60 18.55 14.48 -1.76
N LEU A 61 19.59 14.86 -1.01
CA LEU A 61 20.30 13.91 -0.16
C LEU A 61 19.50 13.63 1.11
N ARG A 62 20.00 12.66 1.87
CA ARG A 62 19.44 12.28 3.17
C ARG A 62 19.25 13.51 4.07
N TYR A 63 18.05 13.63 4.64
CA TYR A 63 17.62 14.72 5.54
C TYR A 63 17.55 16.11 4.88
N GLU A 64 17.78 16.18 3.57
CA GLU A 64 17.67 17.40 2.76
C GLU A 64 16.48 17.34 1.80
N GLU A 65 15.62 16.32 1.90
CA GLU A 65 14.49 16.05 1.00
C GLU A 65 13.30 17.02 1.17
N PHE A 66 13.55 18.32 1.26
CA PHE A 66 12.55 19.34 1.54
C PHE A 66 11.58 19.54 0.38
N GLU A 67 12.08 19.61 -0.86
CA GLU A 67 11.25 19.79 -2.05
C GLU A 67 10.50 18.50 -2.40
N THR A 68 11.13 17.34 -2.22
CA THR A 68 10.49 16.03 -2.38
C THR A 68 9.37 15.84 -1.35
N SER A 69 9.65 16.15 -0.08
CA SER A 69 8.65 16.11 1.00
C SER A 69 7.49 17.08 0.74
N LYS A 70 7.78 18.30 0.26
CA LYS A 70 6.77 19.27 -0.14
C LYS A 70 5.89 18.76 -1.28
N LEU A 71 6.50 18.21 -2.33
CA LEU A 71 5.76 17.61 -3.46
C LEU A 71 4.82 16.50 -2.98
N ILE A 72 5.30 15.61 -2.12
CA ILE A 72 4.48 14.54 -1.53
C ILE A 72 3.26 15.12 -0.80
N ARG A 73 3.48 16.12 0.07
CA ARG A 73 2.39 16.76 0.83
C ARG A 73 1.38 17.42 -0.09
N GLU A 74 1.84 18.14 -1.13
CA GLU A 74 0.96 18.74 -2.14
C GLU A 74 0.11 17.69 -2.88
N GLU A 75 0.67 16.51 -3.18
CA GLU A 75 -0.10 15.44 -3.82
C GLU A 75 -1.08 14.78 -2.83
N LEU A 76 -0.70 14.59 -1.56
CA LEU A 76 -1.62 14.09 -0.53
C LEU A 76 -2.78 15.06 -0.27
N ASP A 77 -2.50 16.37 -0.24
CA ASP A 77 -3.52 17.42 -0.12
C ASP A 77 -4.52 17.36 -1.28
N LYS A 78 -4.03 17.21 -2.53
CA LYS A 78 -4.89 17.05 -3.72
C LYS A 78 -5.75 15.79 -3.67
N LEU A 79 -5.24 14.72 -3.04
CA LEU A 79 -5.95 13.46 -2.87
C LEU A 79 -6.91 13.47 -1.66
N GLY A 80 -6.89 14.52 -0.84
CA GLY A 80 -7.67 14.58 0.40
C GLY A 80 -7.23 13.52 1.41
N ILE A 81 -5.94 13.19 1.44
CA ILE A 81 -5.36 12.21 2.37
C ILE A 81 -4.73 12.99 3.54
N PRO A 82 -5.24 12.85 4.78
CA PRO A 82 -4.61 13.47 5.93
C PRO A 82 -3.23 12.88 6.19
N TYR A 83 -2.30 13.71 6.67
CA TYR A 83 -0.94 13.27 6.97
C TYR A 83 -0.33 13.98 8.19
N LYS A 84 0.71 13.36 8.74
CA LYS A 84 1.59 13.92 9.77
C LYS A 84 2.92 14.34 9.15
N TYR A 85 3.33 15.56 9.44
CA TYR A 85 4.62 16.16 9.07
C TYR A 85 4.99 17.25 10.10
N PRO A 86 6.28 17.46 10.44
CA PRO A 86 7.43 16.65 10.03
C PRO A 86 7.58 15.37 10.86
N VAL A 87 8.14 14.32 10.23
CA VAL A 87 8.60 13.09 10.89
C VAL A 87 10.05 12.85 10.47
N ALA A 88 10.98 12.73 11.42
CA ALA A 88 12.41 12.58 11.10
C ALA A 88 12.92 13.64 10.10
N VAL A 89 12.66 14.92 10.39
CA VAL A 89 12.99 16.10 9.56
C VAL A 89 12.11 16.25 8.32
N THR A 90 12.21 15.37 7.33
CA THR A 90 11.56 15.49 6.00
C THR A 90 10.45 14.48 5.77
N GLY A 91 10.34 13.44 6.60
CA GLY A 91 9.37 12.35 6.45
C GLY A 91 7.91 12.78 6.63
N VAL A 92 7.04 12.03 5.95
CA VAL A 92 5.59 12.22 5.89
C VAL A 92 4.90 10.88 6.16
N ILE A 93 3.85 10.89 6.98
CA ILE A 93 2.99 9.72 7.21
C ILE A 93 1.56 10.06 6.79
N GLY A 94 1.05 9.44 5.74
CA GLY A 94 -0.35 9.56 5.30
C GLY A 94 -1.25 8.47 5.89
N TYR A 95 -2.54 8.77 6.03
CA TYR A 95 -3.53 7.87 6.64
C TYR A 95 -4.73 7.67 5.70
N ILE A 96 -5.08 6.41 5.42
CA ILE A 96 -6.30 6.03 4.69
C ILE A 96 -7.01 4.93 5.47
N GLY A 97 -8.31 5.09 5.69
CA GLY A 97 -9.15 4.07 6.31
C GLY A 97 -10.19 4.65 7.27
N THR A 98 -11.04 3.77 7.80
CA THR A 98 -12.19 4.15 8.63
C THR A 98 -12.03 3.85 10.12
N GLY A 99 -11.02 3.05 10.49
CA GLY A 99 -10.85 2.51 11.84
C GLY A 99 -9.55 2.91 12.53
N ASN A 100 -9.22 2.20 13.62
CA ASN A 100 -7.99 2.38 14.38
C ASN A 100 -7.11 1.12 14.47
N SER A 101 -7.64 -0.09 14.14
CA SER A 101 -6.89 -1.36 14.22
C SER A 101 -7.65 -2.50 13.52
N PRO A 102 -6.96 -3.54 12.99
CA PRO A 102 -5.51 -3.60 12.69
C PRO A 102 -5.04 -2.58 11.66
N SER A 103 -3.73 -2.26 11.71
CA SER A 103 -3.08 -1.32 10.80
C SER A 103 -2.01 -1.99 9.96
N VAL A 104 -1.96 -1.67 8.66
CA VAL A 104 -0.87 -2.07 7.75
C VAL A 104 -0.12 -0.82 7.30
N ALA A 105 1.20 -0.93 7.15
CA ALA A 105 2.03 0.17 6.65
C ALA A 105 2.64 -0.19 5.29
N LEU A 106 2.49 0.70 4.32
CA LEU A 106 3.22 0.69 3.05
C LEU A 106 4.30 1.77 3.09
N ARG A 107 5.50 1.47 2.61
CA ARG A 107 6.68 2.31 2.86
C ARG A 107 7.50 2.56 1.60
N ALA A 108 8.00 3.79 1.45
CA ALA A 108 8.95 4.16 0.42
C ALA A 108 10.01 5.14 0.94
N ASP A 109 11.25 4.94 0.49
CA ASP A 109 12.38 5.83 0.74
C ASP A 109 12.42 6.98 -0.26
N MET A 110 12.86 8.17 0.19
CA MET A 110 12.86 9.40 -0.61
C MET A 110 14.25 9.91 -0.98
N GLY A 111 15.31 9.55 -0.25
CA GLY A 111 16.64 10.15 -0.41
C GLY A 111 17.39 9.69 -1.66
N ALA A 112 18.19 10.56 -2.25
CA ALA A 112 19.10 10.28 -3.36
C ALA A 112 20.54 9.93 -2.88
N LEU A 113 21.46 9.74 -3.82
CA LEU A 113 22.89 9.47 -3.56
C LEU A 113 23.79 10.58 -4.13
N PRO A 114 24.98 10.81 -3.53
CA PRO A 114 25.98 11.76 -4.01
C PRO A 114 26.77 11.17 -5.20
N ILE A 115 26.09 10.96 -6.33
CA ILE A 115 26.64 10.35 -7.54
C ILE A 115 26.26 11.23 -8.73
N GLN A 116 27.20 11.46 -9.65
CA GLN A 116 26.93 12.14 -10.90
C GLN A 116 26.15 11.22 -11.86
N GLU A 117 24.96 11.64 -12.28
CA GLU A 117 24.21 10.96 -13.34
C GLU A 117 24.95 11.06 -14.68
N LYS A 118 25.17 9.90 -15.31
CA LYS A 118 25.81 9.77 -16.64
C LYS A 118 24.83 9.42 -17.76
N VAL A 119 23.56 9.18 -17.43
CA VAL A 119 22.53 8.87 -18.42
C VAL A 119 22.14 10.17 -19.10
N GLU A 120 22.24 10.23 -20.42
CA GLU A 120 21.80 11.38 -21.22
C GLU A 120 20.37 11.13 -21.72
N TRP A 121 19.40 11.89 -21.19
CA TRP A 121 17.99 11.79 -21.54
C TRP A 121 17.22 13.05 -21.09
N GLU A 122 15.96 13.19 -21.50
CA GLU A 122 15.16 14.42 -21.31
C GLU A 122 14.98 14.84 -19.85
N HIS A 123 14.87 13.88 -18.91
CA HIS A 123 14.60 14.15 -17.49
C HIS A 123 15.80 13.81 -16.60
N LYS A 124 17.00 13.94 -17.15
CA LYS A 124 18.26 13.84 -16.39
C LYS A 124 18.24 14.80 -15.21
N CYS A 125 18.87 14.39 -14.12
CA CYS A 125 19.15 15.21 -12.95
C CYS A 125 19.73 16.57 -13.34
N LYS A 126 19.15 17.64 -12.76
CA LYS A 126 19.56 19.02 -12.94
C LYS A 126 20.56 19.50 -11.88
N ILE A 127 20.84 18.68 -10.87
CA ILE A 127 21.72 19.00 -9.74
C ILE A 127 23.03 18.20 -9.87
N PRO A 128 24.17 18.86 -10.07
CA PRO A 128 25.46 18.17 -10.16
C PRO A 128 25.73 17.28 -8.94
N GLU A 129 26.39 16.15 -9.17
CA GLU A 129 26.82 15.20 -8.13
C GLU A 129 25.70 14.60 -7.26
N LYS A 130 24.43 14.70 -7.67
CA LYS A 130 23.30 14.03 -7.03
C LYS A 130 22.53 13.18 -8.04
N MET A 131 22.03 12.01 -7.62
CA MET A 131 21.24 11.12 -8.49
C MET A 131 20.35 10.17 -7.69
N HIS A 132 19.13 9.92 -8.17
CA HIS A 132 18.31 8.77 -7.74
C HIS A 132 18.80 7.47 -8.39
N ALA A 133 19.97 6.97 -7.98
CA ALA A 133 20.58 5.77 -8.54
C ALA A 133 19.98 4.45 -7.98
N CYS A 134 19.15 4.51 -6.93
CA CYS A 134 18.50 3.35 -6.29
C CYS A 134 16.99 3.28 -6.53
N GLY A 135 16.44 4.13 -7.41
CA GLY A 135 15.01 4.10 -7.76
C GLY A 135 14.06 4.63 -6.69
N HIS A 136 14.56 5.39 -5.70
CA HIS A 136 13.73 5.96 -4.63
C HIS A 136 12.67 6.95 -5.15
N ASP A 137 12.97 7.66 -6.25
CA ASP A 137 11.99 8.44 -7.02
C ASP A 137 10.81 7.58 -7.52
N ALA A 138 11.09 6.36 -8.00
CA ALA A 138 10.06 5.41 -8.40
C ALA A 138 9.30 4.83 -7.20
N HIS A 139 9.97 4.51 -6.09
CA HIS A 139 9.32 4.00 -4.88
C HIS A 139 8.30 5.00 -4.32
N VAL A 140 8.68 6.28 -4.19
CA VAL A 140 7.76 7.35 -3.76
C VAL A 140 6.56 7.45 -4.70
N THR A 141 6.83 7.43 -6.01
CA THR A 141 5.78 7.53 -7.03
C THR A 141 4.80 6.35 -6.96
N MET A 142 5.29 5.12 -6.84
CA MET A 142 4.44 3.93 -6.72
C MET A 142 3.60 3.98 -5.44
N LEU A 143 4.17 4.47 -4.33
CA LEU A 143 3.45 4.59 -3.08
C LEU A 143 2.34 5.67 -3.15
N LEU A 144 2.59 6.79 -3.82
CA LEU A 144 1.56 7.79 -4.12
C LEU A 144 0.47 7.25 -5.07
N GLY A 145 0.85 6.42 -6.05
CA GLY A 145 -0.08 5.70 -6.91
C GLY A 145 -1.00 4.76 -6.12
N ALA A 146 -0.42 3.96 -5.23
CA ALA A 146 -1.18 3.11 -4.32
C ALA A 146 -2.11 3.94 -3.44
N ALA A 147 -1.63 5.05 -2.87
CA ALA A 147 -2.44 5.94 -2.04
C ALA A 147 -3.65 6.51 -2.81
N LYS A 148 -3.44 6.97 -4.05
CA LYS A 148 -4.50 7.47 -4.92
C LYS A 148 -5.59 6.44 -5.19
N ILE A 149 -5.19 5.21 -5.51
CA ILE A 149 -6.13 4.12 -5.81
C ILE A 149 -6.84 3.66 -4.54
N LEU A 150 -6.11 3.47 -3.44
CA LEU A 150 -6.67 3.00 -2.17
C LEU A 150 -7.58 4.02 -1.50
N LYS A 151 -7.35 5.32 -1.73
CA LYS A 151 -8.28 6.38 -1.30
C LYS A 151 -9.68 6.23 -1.91
N GLN A 152 -9.79 5.69 -3.14
CA GLN A 152 -11.08 5.43 -3.77
C GLN A 152 -11.86 4.29 -3.10
N HIS A 153 -11.15 3.45 -2.33
CA HIS A 153 -11.68 2.30 -1.60
C HIS A 153 -11.56 2.49 -0.08
N GLU A 154 -11.44 3.73 0.40
CA GLU A 154 -11.18 4.02 1.82
C GLU A 154 -12.19 3.38 2.78
N ASN A 155 -13.46 3.28 2.37
CA ASN A 155 -14.53 2.67 3.16
C ASN A 155 -14.39 1.14 3.35
N GLU A 156 -13.60 0.49 2.48
CA GLU A 156 -13.30 -0.95 2.54
C GLU A 156 -12.03 -1.23 3.34
N ILE A 157 -11.30 -0.19 3.73
CA ILE A 157 -10.00 -0.28 4.41
C ILE A 157 -10.17 0.08 5.89
N GLN A 158 -9.70 -0.80 6.77
CA GLN A 158 -9.71 -0.53 8.21
C GLN A 158 -8.70 0.57 8.54
N VAL A 159 -7.39 0.27 8.45
CA VAL A 159 -6.33 1.28 8.60
C VAL A 159 -5.14 0.96 7.70
N LEU A 160 -4.76 1.92 6.88
CA LEU A 160 -3.57 1.88 6.03
C LEU A 160 -2.73 3.14 6.24
N LEU A 161 -1.48 2.94 6.63
CA LEU A 161 -0.49 4.00 6.77
C LEU A 161 0.43 4.01 5.55
N PHE A 162 0.63 5.18 4.96
CA PHE A 162 1.62 5.40 3.92
C PHE A 162 2.80 6.13 4.55
N ILE A 163 3.93 5.45 4.68
CA ILE A 163 5.11 5.99 5.34
C ILE A 163 6.15 6.37 4.28
N LEU A 164 6.32 7.67 4.06
CA LEU A 164 7.25 8.25 3.10
C LEU A 164 8.38 8.93 3.88
N TYR A 165 9.51 8.25 4.03
CA TYR A 165 10.60 8.74 4.85
C TYR A 165 11.90 8.01 4.53
N PHE A 166 13.02 8.62 4.86
CA PHE A 166 14.32 7.96 4.85
C PHE A 166 14.48 7.09 6.12
N PHE A 167 14.66 5.77 6.00
CA PHE A 167 15.04 4.93 7.15
C PHE A 167 16.51 4.51 7.07
N TYR A 168 17.19 4.56 8.22
CA TYR A 168 18.46 3.87 8.41
C TYR A 168 18.21 2.55 9.16
N LEU A 169 18.76 1.47 8.64
CA LEU A 169 18.70 0.10 9.16
C LEU A 169 19.49 -0.13 10.48
N HIS A 170 19.43 0.80 11.44
CA HIS A 170 19.97 0.58 12.81
C HIS A 170 18.93 0.49 13.92
N PHE A 171 17.64 0.67 13.66
CA PHE A 171 16.64 0.63 14.73
C PHE A 171 15.36 -0.15 14.35
N ILE A 172 15.53 -1.34 13.76
CA ILE A 172 14.56 -2.42 13.97
C ILE A 172 15.35 -3.62 14.52
N SER A 173 15.87 -3.43 15.72
CA SER A 173 16.05 -4.56 16.65
C SER A 173 14.71 -4.68 17.36
N VAL A 174 13.80 -5.47 16.77
CA VAL A 174 12.74 -6.13 17.54
C VAL A 174 13.35 -7.40 18.12
#